data_AF-A0A6V7ID75-F1
#
_entry.id   AF-A0A6V7ID75-F1
#
_cell.length_a   1.000
_cell.length_b   1.000
_cell.length_c   1.000
_cell.angle_alpha   90.00
_cell.angle_beta   90.00
_cell.angle_gamma   90.00
#
_symmetry.space_group_name_H-M   'P 1'
#
loop_
_entity.id
_entity.type
_entity.pdbx_description
1 polymer ?
#
loop_
_entity_poly.entity_id
_entity_poly.type
_entity_poly.pdbx_seq_one_letter_code
_entity_poly.pdbx_strand_id
1 'polypeptide(L)'
;PSGKLVQIEYALAAVAAGAPSVGIKAANGVVLATENKHKSILYDEHSLNKVEMITKHIGMVYSGMGPDYRLLVKQARKMAQQYLLVYNEPIPTAQLVQRVAMLMQEYTQSG
;
A
#
# COMPACT_ATOMS: atom_id res chain seq x y z
N PRO A 1 -25.52 -10.14 -18.67
CA PRO A 1 -24.14 -9.82 -18.22
C PRO A 1 -24.16 -9.05 -16.89
N SER A 2 -23.38 -9.46 -15.89
CA SER A 2 -23.44 -8.89 -14.52
C SER A 2 -22.86 -7.47 -14.39
N GLY A 3 -22.27 -6.90 -15.46
CA GLY A 3 -21.64 -5.57 -15.45
C GLY A 3 -20.33 -5.51 -14.65
N LYS A 4 -19.80 -6.66 -14.21
CA LYS A 4 -18.60 -6.74 -13.39
C LYS A 4 -17.35 -7.01 -14.22
N LEU A 5 -16.23 -6.40 -13.83
CA LEU A 5 -14.92 -6.67 -14.38
C LEU A 5 -14.30 -7.89 -13.67
N VAL A 6 -14.29 -9.04 -14.36
CA VAL A 6 -13.85 -10.33 -13.80
C VAL A 6 -12.40 -10.28 -13.29
N GLN A 7 -11.52 -9.52 -13.95
CA GLN A 7 -10.13 -9.33 -13.50
C GLN A 7 -10.05 -8.65 -12.11
N ILE A 8 -10.97 -7.73 -11.81
CA ILE A 8 -11.03 -7.09 -10.49
C ILE A 8 -11.50 -8.10 -9.43
N GLU A 9 -12.45 -8.98 -9.76
CA GLU A 9 -12.90 -10.01 -8.82
C GLU A 9 -11.75 -10.97 -8.44
N TYR A 10 -10.91 -11.36 -9.40
CA TYR A 10 -9.72 -12.17 -9.10
C TYR A 10 -8.69 -11.42 -8.24
N ALA A 11 -8.45 -10.15 -8.53
CA ALA A 11 -7.54 -9.32 -7.72
C ALA A 11 -8.04 -9.19 -6.27
N LEU A 12 -9.35 -8.96 -6.08
CA LEU A 12 -9.97 -8.88 -4.76
C LEU A 12 -9.88 -10.22 -4.00
N ALA A 13 -10.02 -11.35 -4.69
CA ALA A 13 -9.82 -12.66 -4.07
C ALA A 13 -8.38 -12.86 -3.58
N ALA A 14 -7.37 -12.39 -4.34
CA ALA A 14 -5.97 -12.43 -3.91
C ALA A 14 -5.71 -11.54 -2.67
N VAL A 15 -6.37 -10.38 -2.57
CA VAL A 15 -6.31 -9.53 -1.37
C VAL A 15 -6.93 -10.24 -0.17
N ALA A 16 -8.09 -10.88 -0.34
CA ALA A 16 -8.78 -11.61 0.73
C ALA A 16 -7.99 -12.82 1.25
N ALA A 17 -7.20 -13.48 0.39
CA ALA A 17 -6.29 -14.56 0.78
C ALA A 17 -4.97 -14.06 1.42
N GLY A 18 -4.71 -12.75 1.38
CA GLY A 18 -3.53 -12.13 1.97
C GLY A 18 -3.57 -12.08 3.49
N ALA A 19 -2.40 -11.86 4.10
CA ALA A 19 -2.31 -11.64 5.54
C ALA A 19 -3.13 -10.39 5.95
N PRO A 20 -3.92 -10.46 7.03
CA PRO A 20 -4.73 -9.34 7.49
C PRO A 20 -3.84 -8.17 7.92
N SER A 21 -4.31 -6.97 7.60
CA SER A 21 -3.67 -5.70 7.95
C SER A 21 -4.72 -4.77 8.54
N VAL A 22 -4.35 -4.03 9.59
CA VAL A 22 -5.24 -3.17 10.37
C VAL A 22 -4.60 -1.80 10.57
N GLY A 23 -5.40 -0.74 10.40
CA GLY A 23 -5.04 0.63 10.74
C GLY A 23 -5.98 1.20 11.81
N ILE A 24 -5.42 1.73 12.91
CA ILE A 24 -6.19 2.36 13.99
C ILE A 24 -5.79 3.83 14.08
N LYS A 25 -6.78 4.73 14.01
CA LYS A 25 -6.60 6.16 14.29
C LYS A 25 -6.98 6.45 15.74
N ALA A 26 -6.06 7.07 16.46
CA ALA A 26 -6.27 7.59 17.81
C ALA A 26 -6.21 9.13 17.80
N ALA A 27 -6.47 9.75 18.96
CA ALA A 27 -6.40 11.20 19.11
C ALA A 27 -4.98 11.76 18.91
N ASN A 28 -3.95 10.98 19.24
CA ASN A 28 -2.55 11.38 19.24
C ASN A 28 -1.70 10.70 18.15
N GLY A 29 -2.30 9.89 17.28
CA GLY A 29 -1.53 9.19 16.27
C GLY A 29 -2.30 8.10 15.54
N VAL A 30 -1.55 7.31 14.77
CA VAL A 30 -2.06 6.17 14.01
C VAL A 30 -1.17 4.95 14.22
N VAL A 31 -1.78 3.78 14.26
CA VAL A 31 -1.09 2.48 14.32
C VAL A 31 -1.42 1.71 13.07
N LEU A 32 -0.40 1.19 12.39
CA LEU A 32 -0.54 0.21 11.32
C LEU A 32 0.06 -1.11 11.80
N ALA A 33 -0.72 -2.18 11.70
CA ALA A 33 -0.32 -3.52 12.09
C ALA A 33 -0.70 -4.52 11.01
N THR A 34 0.08 -5.58 10.87
CA THR A 34 -0.17 -6.66 9.91
C THR A 34 0.40 -7.95 10.44
N GLU A 35 -0.23 -9.05 10.09
CA GLU A 35 0.26 -10.37 10.45
C GLU A 35 1.54 -10.71 9.67
N ASN A 36 2.62 -11.01 10.39
CA ASN A 36 3.86 -11.51 9.81
C ASN A 36 4.10 -12.98 10.19
N LYS A 37 3.36 -13.88 9.54
CA LYS A 37 3.53 -15.34 9.71
C LYS A 37 4.65 -15.87 8.82
N HIS A 38 5.69 -16.42 9.46
CA HIS A 38 6.78 -17.14 8.78
C HIS A 38 6.57 -18.65 8.88
N LYS A 39 6.86 -19.37 7.79
CA LYS A 39 6.69 -20.84 7.73
C LYS A 39 7.87 -21.61 8.34
N SER A 40 9.00 -20.95 8.57
CA SER A 40 10.24 -21.57 9.03
C SER A 40 11.01 -20.63 9.95
N ILE A 41 11.75 -21.20 10.90
CA ILE A 41 12.71 -20.50 11.75
C ILE A 41 13.95 -20.02 10.98
N LEU A 42 14.16 -20.51 9.76
CA LEU A 42 15.24 -20.07 8.88
C LEU A 42 14.90 -18.76 8.16
N TYR A 43 13.72 -18.21 8.43
CA TYR A 43 13.27 -16.98 7.83
C TYR A 43 14.01 -15.80 8.45
N ASP A 44 14.68 -14.99 7.62
CA ASP A 44 15.21 -13.71 8.07
C ASP A 44 14.07 -12.70 8.21
N GLU A 45 13.69 -12.41 9.45
CA GLU A 45 12.58 -11.49 9.77
C GLU A 45 12.78 -10.08 9.20
N HIS A 46 14.03 -9.66 8.98
CA HIS A 46 14.35 -8.35 8.43
C HIS A 46 14.25 -8.27 6.91
N SER A 47 14.10 -9.41 6.23
CA SER A 47 14.01 -9.47 4.76
C SER A 47 12.65 -9.02 4.20
N LEU A 48 11.59 -8.98 5.02
CA LEU A 48 10.25 -8.55 4.61
C LEU A 48 9.67 -7.48 5.54
N ASN A 49 9.62 -6.27 5.03
CA ASN A 49 8.85 -5.19 5.63
C ASN A 49 7.46 -5.11 5.00
N LYS A 50 6.42 -5.42 5.79
CA LYS A 50 5.02 -5.26 5.36
C LYS A 50 4.46 -3.88 5.69
N VAL A 51 5.04 -3.19 6.67
CA VAL A 51 4.75 -1.80 7.00
C VAL A 51 5.94 -0.95 6.56
N GLU A 52 5.70 0.02 5.68
CA GLU A 52 6.75 0.84 5.06
C GLU A 52 6.48 2.32 5.30
N MET A 53 7.52 3.06 5.67
CA MET A 53 7.44 4.52 5.75
C MET A 53 7.53 5.13 4.35
N ILE A 54 6.55 5.95 3.97
CA ILE A 54 6.54 6.66 2.69
C ILE A 54 7.17 8.04 2.84
N THR A 55 6.82 8.73 3.93
CA THR A 55 7.42 9.99 4.37
C THR A 55 7.66 9.93 5.87
N LYS A 56 8.20 10.99 6.48
CA LYS A 56 8.36 11.06 7.95
C LYS A 56 7.03 10.94 8.71
N HIS A 57 5.90 11.29 8.09
CA HIS A 57 4.57 11.36 8.70
C HIS A 57 3.53 10.40 8.09
N ILE A 58 3.90 9.59 7.09
CA ILE A 58 2.99 8.65 6.42
C ILE A 58 3.62 7.26 6.34
N GLY A 59 2.90 6.26 6.87
CA GLY A 59 3.18 4.85 6.68
C GLY A 59 2.17 4.19 5.72
N MET A 60 2.57 3.07 5.12
CA MET A 60 1.74 2.25 4.25
C MET A 60 1.85 0.77 4.67
N VAL A 61 0.77 0.03 4.49
CA VAL A 61 0.69 -1.42 4.74
C VAL A 61 -0.25 -2.03 3.68
N TYR A 62 -0.15 -3.34 3.42
CA TYR A 62 -0.96 -4.01 2.41
C TYR A 62 -1.49 -5.37 2.86
N SER A 63 -2.49 -5.87 2.13
CA SER A 63 -2.92 -7.27 2.12
C SER A 63 -2.94 -7.74 0.67
N GLY A 64 -2.45 -8.96 0.41
CA GLY A 64 -2.38 -9.55 -0.93
C GLY A 64 -0.95 -9.78 -1.41
N MET A 65 -0.65 -9.33 -2.64
CA MET A 65 0.61 -9.65 -3.33
C MET A 65 1.75 -8.69 -2.98
N GLY A 66 2.81 -9.22 -2.36
CA GLY A 66 3.98 -8.43 -1.93
C GLY A 66 4.79 -7.77 -3.06
N PRO A 67 5.01 -8.43 -4.23
CA PRO A 67 5.69 -7.78 -5.35
C PRO A 67 5.00 -6.50 -5.83
N ASP A 68 3.68 -6.53 -5.98
CA ASP A 68 2.89 -5.38 -6.42
C ASP A 68 2.92 -4.25 -5.40
N TYR A 69 2.83 -4.60 -4.12
CA TYR A 69 2.99 -3.64 -3.03
C TYR A 69 4.32 -2.89 -3.07
N ARG A 70 5.44 -3.58 -3.31
CA ARG A 70 6.76 -2.92 -3.39
C ARG A 70 6.82 -1.88 -4.51
N LEU A 71 6.15 -2.14 -5.63
CA LEU A 71 6.03 -1.16 -6.71
C LEU A 71 5.22 0.06 -6.26
N LEU A 72 4.08 -0.16 -5.60
CA LEU A 72 3.25 0.93 -5.07
C LEU A 72 4.00 1.77 -4.02
N VAL A 73 4.78 1.16 -3.12
CA VAL A 73 5.62 1.87 -2.14
C VAL A 73 6.62 2.79 -2.86
N LYS A 74 7.31 2.29 -3.88
CA LYS A 74 8.28 3.06 -4.66
C LYS A 74 7.62 4.25 -5.36
N GLN A 75 6.45 4.05 -5.95
CA GLN A 75 5.70 5.11 -6.62
C GLN A 75 5.17 6.15 -5.62
N ALA A 76 4.62 5.71 -4.49
CA ALA A 76 4.13 6.60 -3.43
C ALA A 76 5.26 7.48 -2.88
N ARG A 77 6.44 6.91 -2.62
CA ARG A 77 7.65 7.66 -2.22
C ARG A 77 8.04 8.69 -3.28
N LYS A 78 8.07 8.31 -4.56
CA LYS A 78 8.36 9.22 -5.67
C LYS A 78 7.36 10.38 -5.74
N MET A 79 6.06 10.09 -5.67
CA MET A 79 5.00 11.10 -5.70
C MET A 79 5.10 12.08 -4.52
N ALA A 80 5.42 11.58 -3.33
CA ALA A 80 5.60 12.41 -2.15
C ALA A 80 6.81 13.34 -2.26
N GLN A 81 7.94 12.85 -2.77
CA GLN A 81 9.14 13.66 -2.99
C GLN A 81 8.93 14.71 -4.10
N GLN A 82 8.23 14.35 -5.17
CA GLN A 82 7.87 15.30 -6.23
C GLN A 82 6.98 16.42 -5.70
N TYR A 83 6.00 16.09 -4.84
CA TYR A 83 5.17 17.09 -4.20
C TYR A 83 6.00 18.03 -3.32
N LEU A 84 6.88 17.47 -2.48
CA LEU A 84 7.78 18.26 -1.65
C LEU A 84 8.67 19.19 -2.48
N LEU A 85 9.19 18.73 -3.61
CA LEU A 85 10.02 19.55 -4.50
C LEU A 85 9.26 20.74 -5.09
N VAL A 86 7.99 20.55 -5.45
CA VAL A 86 7.17 21.57 -6.13
C VAL A 86 6.58 22.58 -5.14
N TYR A 87 6.09 22.10 -4.01
CA TYR A 87 5.34 22.92 -3.05
C TYR A 87 6.13 23.27 -1.79
N ASN A 88 7.32 22.69 -1.61
CA ASN A 88 8.18 22.85 -0.44
C ASN A 88 7.47 22.53 0.90
N GLU A 89 6.47 21.66 0.86
CA GLU A 89 5.70 21.22 2.02
C GLU A 89 5.43 19.70 1.96
N PRO A 90 5.26 19.02 3.11
CA PRO A 90 4.93 17.60 3.12
C PRO A 90 3.56 17.32 2.51
N ILE A 91 3.48 16.33 1.62
CA ILE A 91 2.20 15.94 1.00
C ILE A 91 1.15 15.55 2.04
N PRO A 92 -0.09 16.05 1.93
CA PRO A 92 -1.22 15.58 2.74
C PRO A 92 -1.53 14.09 2.45
N THR A 93 -1.84 13.31 3.49
CA THR A 93 -2.13 11.88 3.36
C THR A 93 -3.26 11.59 2.37
N ALA A 94 -4.34 12.38 2.40
CA ALA A 94 -5.47 12.22 1.49
C ALA A 94 -5.06 12.40 0.01
N GLN A 95 -4.16 13.35 -0.27
CA GLN A 95 -3.69 13.59 -1.63
C GLN A 95 -2.76 12.48 -2.13
N LEU A 96 -1.91 11.94 -1.25
CA LEU A 96 -1.09 10.78 -1.60
C LEU A 96 -1.97 9.55 -1.90
N VAL A 97 -2.97 9.28 -1.05
CA VAL A 97 -3.93 8.18 -1.27
C VAL A 97 -4.64 8.33 -2.61
N GLN A 98 -5.11 9.53 -2.95
CA GLN A 98 -5.76 9.79 -4.23
C GLN A 98 -4.82 9.50 -5.42
N ARG A 99 -3.56 9.92 -5.35
CA ARG A 99 -2.56 9.66 -6.41
C ARG A 99 -2.24 8.18 -6.57
N VAL A 100 -2.09 7.46 -5.47
CA VAL A 100 -1.87 6.00 -5.50
C VAL A 100 -3.10 5.28 -6.06
N ALA A 101 -4.32 5.69 -5.68
CA ALA A 101 -5.55 5.12 -6.22
C ALA A 101 -5.69 5.37 -7.73
N MET A 102 -5.30 6.54 -8.24
CA MET A 102 -5.27 6.82 -9.67
C MET A 102 -4.30 5.90 -10.41
N LEU A 103 -3.10 5.66 -9.86
CA LEU A 103 -2.14 4.71 -10.42
C LEU A 103 -2.72 3.27 -10.44
N MET A 104 -3.39 2.85 -9.37
CA MET A 104 -4.06 1.54 -9.33
C MET A 104 -5.17 1.44 -10.37
N GLN A 105 -5.97 2.50 -10.53
CA GLN A 105 -7.04 2.56 -11.53
C GLN A 105 -6.46 2.48 -12.95
N GLU A 106 -5.36 3.16 -13.24
CA GLU A 106 -4.67 3.09 -14.52
C GLU A 106 -4.29 1.64 -14.87
N TYR A 107 -3.77 0.86 -13.91
CA TYR A 107 -3.49 -0.57 -14.12
C TYR A 107 -4.74 -1.44 -14.39
N THR A 108 -5.95 -0.98 -14.05
CA THR A 108 -7.19 -1.70 -14.39
C THR A 108 -7.75 -1.35 -15.76
N GLN A 109 -7.32 -0.23 -16.35
CA GLN A 109 -7.78 0.28 -17.65
C GLN A 109 -6.72 0.16 -18.74
N SER A 110 -5.47 -0.08 -18.35
CA SER A 110 -4.35 -0.31 -19.26
C SER A 110 -4.25 -1.81 -19.51
N GLY A 111 -4.65 -2.23 -20.72
CA GLY A 111 -4.56 -3.60 -21.21
C GLY A 111 -4.29 -3.59 -22.70
#